data_AF-A0A0R1VA82-F1
#
_entry.id   AF-A0A0R1VA82-F1
#
_cell.length_a   1.000
_cell.length_b   1.000
_cell.length_c   1.000
_cell.angle_alpha   90.00
_cell.angle_beta   90.00
_cell.angle_gamma   90.00
#
_symmetry.space_group_name_H-M   'P 1'
#
loop_
_entity.id
_entity.type
_entity.pdbx_description
1 polymer ?
#
loop_
_entity_poly.entity_id
_entity_poly.type
_entity_poly.pdbx_seq_one_letter_code
_entity_poly.pdbx_strand_id
1 'polypeptide(L)'
;MQKSVKAYLLSSGTLLIVVIGLIFSGQLLYYHQRLLTLRNTVHYNTAITLRNLAISNGITNENVIIYSAGTVTKKEHLFVVKLSSGAELELNDAHY
;
A
#
# COMPACT_ATOMS: atom_id res chain seq x y z
N MET A 1 -8.43 -11.94 -55.03
CA MET A 1 -8.38 -10.66 -54.28
C MET A 1 -9.20 -10.66 -52.98
N GLN A 2 -10.46 -11.11 -52.96
CA GLN A 2 -11.32 -11.05 -51.74
C GLN A 2 -10.80 -11.81 -50.49
N LYS A 3 -10.10 -12.94 -50.65
CA LYS A 3 -9.55 -13.71 -49.52
C LYS A 3 -8.44 -12.98 -48.76
N SER A 4 -7.56 -12.25 -49.46
CA SER A 4 -6.51 -11.45 -48.82
C SER A 4 -7.09 -10.29 -48.01
N VAL A 5 -8.10 -9.60 -48.52
CA VAL A 5 -8.74 -8.46 -47.81
C VAL A 5 -9.37 -8.91 -46.49
N LYS A 6 -10.06 -10.06 -46.48
CA LYS A 6 -10.61 -10.64 -45.24
C LYS A 6 -9.53 -11.07 -44.25
N ALA A 7 -8.41 -11.62 -44.74
CA ALA A 7 -7.28 -11.99 -43.89
C ALA A 7 -6.59 -10.76 -43.27
N TYR A 8 -6.44 -9.66 -44.02
CA TYR A 8 -5.90 -8.39 -43.49
C TYR A 8 -6.83 -7.76 -42.45
N LEU A 9 -8.15 -7.83 -42.64
CA LEU A 9 -9.13 -7.35 -41.66
C LEU A 9 -9.10 -8.17 -40.36
N LEU A 10 -8.93 -9.49 -40.46
CA LEU A 10 -8.80 -10.36 -39.30
C LEU A 10 -7.48 -10.12 -38.56
N SER A 11 -6.36 -9.96 -39.29
CA SER A 11 -5.07 -9.71 -38.65
C SER A 11 -5.02 -8.32 -37.99
N SER A 12 -5.56 -7.29 -38.63
CA SER A 12 -5.62 -5.94 -38.06
C SER A 12 -6.56 -5.86 -36.86
N GLY A 13 -7.72 -6.53 -36.91
CA GLY A 13 -8.64 -6.63 -35.79
C GLY A 13 -8.03 -7.38 -34.59
N THR A 14 -7.30 -8.47 -34.85
CA THR A 14 -6.61 -9.22 -33.80
C THR A 14 -5.50 -8.38 -33.17
N LEU A 15 -4.71 -7.67 -33.99
CA LEU A 15 -3.67 -6.77 -33.51
C LEU A 15 -4.24 -5.64 -32.64
N LEU A 16 -5.38 -5.06 -33.05
CA LEU A 16 -6.08 -4.05 -32.26
C LEU A 16 -6.47 -4.59 -30.89
N ILE A 17 -7.05 -5.79 -30.83
CA ILE A 17 -7.45 -6.43 -29.56
C ILE A 17 -6.22 -6.65 -28.67
N VAL A 18 -5.09 -7.10 -29.23
CA VAL A 18 -3.84 -7.29 -28.48
C VAL A 18 -3.35 -5.95 -27.91
N VAL A 19 -3.32 -4.89 -28.71
CA VAL A 19 -2.90 -3.55 -28.25
C VAL A 19 -3.82 -3.03 -27.15
N ILE A 20 -5.13 -3.17 -27.30
CA ILE A 20 -6.10 -2.79 -26.27
C ILE A 20 -5.86 -3.60 -25.00
N GLY A 21 -5.68 -4.92 -25.11
CA GLY A 21 -5.38 -5.79 -23.98
C GLY A 21 -4.12 -5.38 -23.22
N LEU A 22 -3.06 -4.99 -23.93
CA LEU A 22 -1.83 -4.46 -23.32
C LEU A 22 -2.07 -3.14 -22.59
N ILE A 23 -2.81 -2.20 -23.18
CA ILE A 23 -3.13 -0.91 -22.55
C ILE A 23 -3.93 -1.13 -21.27
N PHE A 24 -4.99 -1.94 -21.33
CA PHE A 24 -5.81 -2.26 -20.16
C PHE A 24 -5.01 -2.94 -19.06
N SER A 25 -4.15 -3.90 -19.42
CA SER A 25 -3.30 -4.58 -18.44
C SER A 25 -2.31 -3.62 -17.78
N GLY A 26 -1.70 -2.73 -18.57
CA GLY A 26 -0.80 -1.69 -18.06
C GLY A 26 -1.49 -0.73 -17.08
N GLN A 27 -2.70 -0.27 -17.42
CA GLN A 27 -3.49 0.58 -16.53
C GLN A 27 -3.86 -0.16 -15.24
N LEU A 28 -4.31 -1.42 -15.33
CA LEU A 28 -4.69 -2.21 -14.17
C LEU A 28 -3.51 -2.37 -13.20
N LEU A 29 -2.33 -2.71 -13.72
CA LEU A 29 -1.10 -2.81 -12.92
C LEU A 29 -0.72 -1.49 -12.26
N TYR A 30 -0.81 -0.38 -13.01
CA TYR A 30 -0.52 0.95 -12.49
C TYR A 30 -1.44 1.32 -11.32
N TYR A 31 -2.76 1.12 -11.48
CA TYR A 31 -3.73 1.40 -10.42
C TYR A 31 -3.54 0.49 -9.21
N HIS A 32 -3.24 -0.79 -9.44
CA HIS A 32 -2.95 -1.73 -8.36
C HIS A 32 -1.74 -1.28 -7.54
N GLN A 33 -0.63 -0.92 -8.20
CA GLN A 33 0.56 -0.42 -7.53
C GLN A 33 0.27 0.86 -6.75
N ARG A 34 -0.50 1.79 -7.34
CA ARG A 34 -0.89 3.04 -6.68
C ARG A 34 -1.71 2.79 -5.41
N LEU A 35 -2.65 1.84 -5.45
CA LEU A 35 -3.45 1.46 -4.28
C LEU A 35 -2.58 0.85 -3.17
N LEU A 36 -1.62 0.00 -3.53
CA LEU A 36 -0.67 -0.57 -2.57
C LEU A 36 0.18 0.53 -1.91
N THR A 37 0.75 1.44 -2.69
CA THR A 37 1.52 2.57 -2.16
C THR A 37 0.66 3.43 -1.24
N LEU A 38 -0.56 3.77 -1.64
CA LEU A 38 -1.48 4.56 -0.82
C LEU A 38 -1.80 3.87 0.50
N ARG A 39 -2.08 2.55 0.46
CA ARG A 39 -2.33 1.76 1.67
C ARG A 39 -1.12 1.77 2.61
N ASN A 40 0.08 1.62 2.08
CA ASN A 40 1.32 1.68 2.87
C ASN A 40 1.51 3.07 3.50
N THR A 41 1.25 4.14 2.75
CA THR A 41 1.30 5.52 3.28
C THR A 41 0.27 5.74 4.38
N VAL A 42 -0.97 5.29 4.21
CA VAL A 42 -2.01 5.40 5.24
C VAL A 42 -1.60 4.64 6.50
N HIS A 43 -1.09 3.42 6.37
CA HIS A 43 -0.59 2.63 7.50
C HIS A 43 0.55 3.31 8.24
N TYR A 44 1.53 3.83 7.49
CA TYR A 44 2.66 4.55 8.07
C TYR A 44 2.23 5.81 8.82
N ASN A 45 1.37 6.64 8.21
CA ASN A 45 0.85 7.85 8.85
C ASN A 45 0.04 7.51 10.11
N THR A 46 -0.80 6.47 10.05
CA THR A 46 -1.57 6.00 11.21
C THR A 46 -0.63 5.55 12.33
N ALA A 47 0.44 4.83 11.99
CA ALA A 47 1.42 4.38 12.97
C ALA A 47 2.15 5.56 13.65
N ILE A 48 2.53 6.58 12.89
CA ILE A 48 3.11 7.82 13.44
C ILE A 48 2.12 8.50 14.38
N THR A 49 0.84 8.63 13.99
CA THR A 49 -0.18 9.24 14.85
C THR A 49 -0.33 8.48 16.15
N LEU A 50 -0.43 7.15 16.10
CA LEU A 50 -0.52 6.31 17.29
C LEU A 50 0.72 6.43 18.18
N ARG A 51 1.92 6.42 17.59
CA ARG A 51 3.17 6.67 18.32
C ARG A 51 3.14 8.01 19.04
N ASN A 52 2.79 9.08 18.33
CA ASN A 52 2.77 10.42 18.91
C ASN A 52 1.71 10.54 20.01
N LEU A 53 0.54 9.90 19.86
CA LEU A 53 -0.45 9.80 20.92
C LEU A 53 0.08 9.02 22.13
N ALA A 54 0.84 7.94 21.91
CA ALA A 54 1.43 7.15 22.99
C ALA A 54 2.49 7.95 23.76
N ILE A 55 3.33 8.69 23.05
CA ILE A 55 4.30 9.64 23.64
C ILE A 55 3.55 10.70 24.46
N SER A 56 2.50 11.30 23.90
CA SER A 56 1.67 12.30 24.61
C SER A 56 0.98 11.72 25.85
N ASN A 57 0.66 10.44 25.86
CA ASN A 57 0.09 9.74 27.01
C ASN A 57 1.15 9.23 28.00
N GLY A 58 2.43 9.57 27.79
CA GLY A 58 3.50 9.24 28.74
C GLY A 58 3.93 7.77 28.71
N ILE A 59 3.89 7.10 27.54
CA ILE A 59 4.35 5.72 27.41
C ILE A 59 5.82 5.55 27.84
N THR A 60 6.07 4.59 28.74
CA THR A 60 7.40 4.22 29.24
C THR A 60 7.89 2.92 28.58
N ASN A 61 9.16 2.58 28.77
CA ASN A 61 9.73 1.36 28.20
C ASN A 61 8.96 0.12 28.67
N GLU A 62 8.82 -0.84 27.74
CA GLU A 62 8.12 -2.12 27.89
C GLU A 62 6.61 -2.01 28.12
N ASN A 63 6.07 -0.80 28.13
CA ASN A 63 4.63 -0.59 28.23
C ASN A 63 3.95 -0.63 26.86
N VAL A 64 2.68 -1.07 26.91
CA VAL A 64 1.78 -1.16 25.75
C VAL A 64 0.60 -0.24 25.98
N ILE A 65 0.29 0.59 25.00
CA ILE A 65 -0.97 1.36 24.95
C ILE A 65 -1.84 0.81 23.83
N ILE A 66 -3.10 0.55 24.16
CA ILE A 66 -4.10 0.01 23.24
C ILE A 66 -5.04 1.14 22.80
N TYR A 67 -5.13 1.33 21.48
CA TYR A 67 -6.07 2.23 20.82
C TYR A 67 -7.03 1.43 19.94
N SER A 68 -8.16 2.04 19.54
CA SER A 68 -9.10 1.41 18.61
C SER A 68 -8.47 1.08 17.24
N ALA A 69 -7.53 1.91 16.79
CA ALA A 69 -6.84 1.73 15.51
C ALA A 69 -5.62 0.79 15.59
N GLY A 70 -5.20 0.34 16.78
CA GLY A 70 -4.04 -0.51 16.96
C GLY A 70 -3.39 -0.39 18.34
N THR A 71 -2.29 -1.10 18.55
CA THR A 71 -1.51 -1.10 19.79
C THR A 71 -0.12 -0.53 19.55
N VAL A 72 0.39 0.24 20.52
CA VAL A 72 1.75 0.79 20.51
C VAL A 72 2.52 0.20 21.67
N THR A 73 3.67 -0.39 21.40
CA THR A 73 4.60 -0.91 22.40
C THR A 73 5.89 -0.09 22.34
N LYS A 74 6.33 0.46 23.47
CA LYS A 74 7.65 1.12 23.53
C LYS A 74 8.71 0.11 23.94
N LYS A 75 9.75 -0.04 23.12
CA LYS A 75 11.00 -0.72 23.45
C LYS A 75 12.09 0.36 23.63
N GLU A 76 13.24 0.00 24.19
CA GLU A 76 14.29 0.97 24.59
C GLU A 76 14.59 2.07 23.55
N HIS A 77 14.68 1.72 22.26
CA HIS A 77 15.05 2.66 21.19
C HIS A 77 14.03 2.76 20.04
N LEU A 78 12.87 2.09 20.18
CA LEU A 78 11.88 2.04 19.11
C LEU A 78 10.47 1.82 19.62
N PHE A 79 9.49 2.21 18.81
CA PHE A 79 8.08 1.93 19.00
C PHE A 79 7.63 0.88 18.01
N VAL A 80 7.05 -0.21 18.51
CA VAL A 80 6.36 -1.20 17.67
C VAL A 80 4.88 -0.84 17.64
N VAL A 81 4.38 -0.46 16.47
CA VAL A 81 2.97 -0.14 16.25
C VAL A 81 2.32 -1.25 15.45
N LYS A 82 1.33 -1.91 16.05
CA LYS A 82 0.52 -2.94 15.40
C LYS A 82 -0.87 -2.37 15.13
N LEU A 83 -1.19 -2.16 13.86
CA LEU A 83 -2.49 -1.65 13.42
C LEU A 83 -3.57 -2.73 13.51
N SER A 84 -4.83 -2.31 13.65
CA SER A 84 -6.00 -3.21 13.60
C SER A 84 -6.12 -3.97 12.27
N SER A 85 -5.54 -3.43 11.21
CA SER A 85 -5.41 -4.09 9.90
C SER A 85 -4.45 -5.28 9.89
N GLY A 86 -3.72 -5.52 10.99
CA GLY A 86 -2.69 -6.54 11.12
C GLY A 86 -1.29 -6.09 10.67
N ALA A 87 -1.15 -4.91 10.07
CA ALA A 87 0.14 -4.35 9.71
C ALA A 87 0.93 -3.95 10.97
N GLU A 88 2.23 -4.26 10.98
CA GLU A 88 3.14 -3.91 12.05
C GLU A 88 4.25 -3.02 11.50
N LEU A 89 4.56 -1.94 12.21
CA LEU A 89 5.59 -0.98 11.84
C LEU A 89 6.47 -0.68 13.04
N GLU A 90 7.78 -0.72 12.82
CA GLU A 90 8.77 -0.27 13.79
C GLU A 90 9.16 1.18 13.47
N LEU A 91 9.03 2.06 14.47
CA LEU A 91 9.35 3.47 14.36
C LEU A 91 10.47 3.80 15.35
N ASN A 92 11.59 4.29 14.85
CA ASN A 92 12.70 4.73 15.71
C ASN A 92 12.28 5.95 16.57
N ASP A 93 12.78 6.01 17.79
CA ASP A 93 12.62 7.14 18.72
C ASP A 93 13.36 8.40 18.21
N ALA A 94 14.40 8.23 17.39
CA ALA A 94 15.30 9.29 16.90
C ALA A 94 14.68 10.35 15.95
N HIS A 95 13.35 10.39 15.78
CA HIS A 95 12.65 11.38 14.96
C HIS A 95 11.92 12.46 15.78
N TYR A 96 12.48 12.83 16.92
CA TYR A 96 12.17 14.05 17.67
C TYR A 96 13.43 14.89 17.87
#